data_AF-A0A7K1XXJ7-F1
#
_entry.id   AF-A0A7K1XXJ7-F1
#
_cell.length_a   1.000
_cell.length_b   1.000
_cell.length_c   1.000
_cell.angle_alpha   90.00
_cell.angle_beta   90.00
_cell.angle_gamma   90.00
#
_symmetry.space_group_name_H-M   'P 1'
#
loop_
_entity.id
_entity.type
_entity.pdbx_description
1 polymer ?
#
loop_
_entity_poly.entity_id
_entity_poly.type
_entity_poly.pdbx_seq_one_letter_code
_entity_poly.pdbx_strand_id
1 'polypeptide(L)' 'MISPEKIRQVADALLPGFIPKDDRMTTLSFHFTLVPKDTFKVTYEKDIAGKQPGWTFLTYEKIDII' A
#
# COMPACT_ATOMS: atom_id res chain seq x y z
N MET A 1 14.64 -5.49 12.46
CA MET A 1 14.04 -5.59 11.11
C MET A 1 12.53 -5.45 11.28
N ILE A 2 11.88 -4.62 10.46
CA ILE A 2 10.42 -4.53 10.46
C ILE A 2 9.87 -5.75 9.71
N SER A 3 8.95 -6.49 10.33
CA SER A 3 8.35 -7.68 9.72
C SER A 3 7.42 -7.29 8.56
N PRO A 4 7.34 -8.11 7.49
CA PRO A 4 6.43 -7.86 6.36
C PRO A 4 4.96 -7.68 6.80
N GLU A 5 4.53 -8.41 7.82
CA GLU A 5 3.19 -8.28 8.39
C GLU A 5 2.94 -6.88 8.97
N LYS A 6 3.95 -6.28 9.61
CA LYS A 6 3.83 -4.94 10.18
C LYS A 6 3.73 -3.87 9.10
N ILE A 7 4.48 -4.02 8.01
CA ILE A 7 4.43 -3.14 6.82
C ILE A 7 3.02 -3.21 6.22
N ARG A 8 2.49 -4.42 6.02
CA ARG A 8 1.14 -4.63 5.52
C ARG A 8 0.07 -4.03 6.43
N GLN A 9 0.13 -4.27 7.74
CA GLN A 9 -0.82 -3.69 8.70
C GLN A 9 -0.87 -2.15 8.64
N VAL A 10 0.29 -1.51 8.53
CA VAL A 10 0.36 -0.04 8.41
C VAL A 10 -0.16 0.41 7.06
N ALA A 11 0.20 -0.27 5.99
CA ALA A 11 -0.29 0.01 4.65
C ALA A 11 -1.82 -0.11 4.57
N ASP A 12 -2.41 -1.17 5.13
CA ASP A 12 -3.86 -1.38 5.16
C ASP A 12 -4.59 -0.31 6.01
N ALA A 13 -3.97 0.16 7.09
CA ALA A 13 -4.51 1.27 7.89
C ALA A 13 -4.49 2.61 7.14
N LEU A 14 -3.50 2.81 6.26
CA LEU A 14 -3.35 4.03 5.45
C LEU A 14 -4.17 4.00 4.17
N LEU A 15 -4.38 2.81 3.60
CA LEU A 15 -5.03 2.57 2.31
C LEU A 15 -6.29 3.42 2.07
N PRO A 16 -7.27 3.54 3.00
CA PRO A 16 -8.48 4.34 2.77
C PRO A 16 -8.22 5.80 2.41
N GLY A 17 -7.12 6.38 2.89
CA GLY A 17 -6.72 7.76 2.58
C GLY A 17 -6.07 7.93 1.21
N PHE A 18 -5.63 6.83 0.59
CA PHE A 18 -4.96 6.83 -0.71
C PHE A 18 -5.87 6.34 -1.84
N ILE A 19 -7.03 5.73 -1.55
CA ILE A 19 -7.95 5.23 -2.59
C ILE A 19 -8.30 6.35 -3.57
N PRO A 20 -7.95 6.21 -4.87
CA PRO A 20 -8.26 7.22 -5.87
C PRO A 20 -9.76 7.37 -6.05
N LYS A 21 -10.19 8.61 -6.28
CA LYS A 21 -11.58 8.92 -6.65
C LYS A 21 -11.90 8.48 -8.08
N ASP A 22 -10.88 8.26 -8.91
CA ASP A 22 -11.03 7.79 -10.28
C ASP A 22 -11.22 6.27 -10.30
N ASP A 23 -12.43 5.84 -10.66
CA ASP A 23 -12.80 4.42 -10.68
C ASP A 23 -12.06 3.62 -11.75
N ARG A 24 -11.40 4.27 -12.72
CA ARG A 24 -10.61 3.61 -13.77
C ARG A 24 -9.24 3.16 -13.29
N MET A 25 -8.79 3.62 -12.13
CA MET A 25 -7.51 3.18 -11.58
C MET A 25 -7.61 1.75 -11.08
N THR A 26 -6.80 0.89 -11.69
CA THR A 26 -6.66 -0.52 -11.31
C THR A 26 -5.47 -0.76 -10.38
N THR A 27 -4.59 0.23 -10.23
CA THR A 27 -3.39 0.14 -9.39
C THR A 27 -3.23 1.40 -8.56
N LEU A 28 -2.72 1.21 -7.35
CA LEU A 28 -2.43 2.25 -6.38
C LEU A 28 -1.04 1.99 -5.81
N SER A 29 -0.20 3.01 -5.74
CA SER A 29 1.03 2.95 -4.95
C SER A 29 1.20 4.19 -4.09
N PHE A 30 1.69 4.01 -2.88
CA PHE A 30 2.02 5.12 -2.00
C PHE A 30 3.24 4.81 -1.14
N HIS A 31 3.84 5.87 -0.60
CA HIS A 31 5.01 5.80 0.27
C HIS A 31 4.60 6.11 1.71
N PHE A 32 5.19 5.41 2.67
CA PHE A 32 5.11 5.77 4.07
C PHE A 32 6.42 5.51 4.78
N THR A 33 6.66 6.27 5.84
CA THR A 33 7.87 6.17 6.66
C THR A 33 7.52 5.56 8.01
N LEU A 34 8.24 4.51 8.38
CA LEU A 34 8.23 3.95 9.72
C LEU A 34 9.44 4.48 10.49
N VAL A 35 9.15 5.15 11.59
CA VAL A 35 10.18 5.56 12.55
C VAL A 35 10.94 4.32 13.05
N PRO A 36 12.28 4.39 13.15
CA PRO A 36 13.08 5.61 13.11
C PRO A 36 13.50 6.14 11.73
N LYS A 37 13.63 5.34 10.65
CA LYS A 37 14.10 5.83 9.33
C LYS A 37 13.73 4.98 8.10
N ASP A 38 12.92 3.94 8.23
CA ASP A 38 12.64 3.06 7.09
C ASP A 38 11.47 3.60 6.26
N THR A 39 11.73 3.98 5.00
CA THR A 39 10.66 4.35 4.06
C THR A 39 10.31 3.16 3.20
N PHE A 40 9.02 2.92 3.02
CA PHE A 40 8.50 1.83 2.19
C PHE A 40 7.58 2.39 1.14
N LYS A 41 7.68 1.83 -0.07
CA LYS A 41 6.68 1.94 -1.12
C LYS A 41 5.83 0.69 -1.07
N VAL A 42 4.51 0.85 -1.10
CA VAL A 42 3.56 -0.26 -1.23
C VAL A 42 2.73 -0.11 -2.47
N THR A 43 2.36 -1.23 -3.05
CA THR A 43 1.52 -1.30 -4.24
C THR A 43 0.33 -2.19 -3.96
N TYR A 44 -0.84 -1.70 -4.36
CA TYR A 44 -2.12 -2.37 -4.31
C TYR A 44 -2.71 -2.45 -5.71
N GLU A 45 -3.48 -3.51 -5.94
CA GLU A 45 -4.26 -3.69 -7.15
C GLU A 45 -5.75 -3.69 -6.78
N LYS A 46 -6.58 -3.06 -7.61
CA LYS A 46 -8.04 -3.07 -7.46
C LYS A 46 -8.53 -4.46 -7.87
N ASP A 47 -9.11 -5.16 -6.91
CA ASP A 47 -9.79 -6.42 -7.16
C ASP A 47 -11.10 -6.13 -7.89
N ILE A 48 -11.11 -6.46 -9.18
CA ILE A 48 -12.28 -6.37 -10.07
C ILE A 48 -13.09 -7.68 -10.11
N ALA A 49 -12.63 -8.72 -9.42
CA ALA A 49 -13.23 -10.05 -9.42
C ALA A 49 -14.32 -10.21 -8.33
N GLY A 50 -14.27 -9.39 -7.27
CA GLY A 50 -15.22 -9.40 -6.15
C GLY A 50 -16.51 -8.60 -6.39
N LYS A 51 -17.57 -8.94 -5.63
CA LYS A 51 -18.84 -8.18 -5.54
C LYS A 51 -18.69 -6.76 -4.95
N GLN A 52 -17.52 -6.43 -4.42
CA GLN A 52 -17.15 -5.10 -3.93
C GLN A 52 -15.75 -4.79 -4.45
N PRO A 53 -15.48 -3.58 -4.97
CA PRO A 53 -14.14 -3.19 -5.39
C PRO A 53 -13.24 -3.11 -4.14
N GLY A 54 -12.52 -4.18 -3.87
CA GLY A 54 -11.50 -4.24 -2.83
C GLY A 54 -10.14 -3.82 -3.39
N TRP A 55 -9.22 -3.41 -2.52
CA TRP A 55 -7.82 -3.25 -2.90
C TRP A 55 -7.02 -4.38 -2.26
N THR A 56 -6.27 -5.10 -3.10
CA THR A 56 -5.44 -6.23 -2.68
C THR A 56 -3.99 -5.79 -2.63
N PHE A 57 -3.34 -6.04 -1.48
CA PHE A 57 -1.91 -5.79 -1.33
C PHE A 57 -1.11 -6.66 -2.31
N LEU A 58 -0.31 -6.02 -3.16
CA LEU A 58 0.49 -6.69 -4.19
C LEU A 58 1.94 -6.89 -3.73
N THR A 59 2.62 -5.80 -3.36
CA THR A 59 4.03 -5.83 -2.98
C THR A 59 4.45 -4.62 -2.14
N TYR A 60 5.60 -4.73 -1.49
CA TYR A 60 6.29 -3.61 -0.85
C TYR A 60 7.77 -3.60 -1.22
N GLU A 61 8.33 -2.39 -1.28
CA GLU A 61 9.73 -2.13 -1.57
C GLU A 61 10.27 -1.18 -0.49
N LYS A 62 11.40 -1.53 0.13
CA LYS A 62 12.09 -0.59 1.02
C LYS A 62 12.82 0.44 0.15
N ILE A 63 12.54 1.71 0.38
CA ILE A 63 13.25 2.82 -0.24
C ILE A 63 14.34 3.28 0.72
N ASP A 64 15.59 3.17 0.28
CA ASP A 64 16.73 3.78 0.93
C ASP A 64 16.78 5.24 0.47
N ILE A 65 16.48 6.18 1.38
CA ILE A 65 16.65 7.60 1.11
C ILE A 65 18.12 7.91 1.39
N ILE A 66 18.89 8.03 0.31
CA ILE A 66 20.33 8.35 0.28
C ILE A 66 20.57 9.79 0.74
#